data_AF-A0A7E6FMK2-F1
#
_entry.id   AF-A0A7E6FMK2-F1
#
_cell.length_a   1.000
_cell.length_b   1.000
_cell.length_c   1.000
_cell.angle_alpha   90.00
_cell.angle_beta   90.00
_cell.angle_gamma   90.00
#
_symmetry.space_group_name_H-M   'P 1'
#
loop_
_entity.id
_entity.type
_entity.pdbx_description
1 polymer ?
#
loop_
_entity_poly.entity_id
_entity_poly.type
_entity_poly.pdbx_seq_one_letter_code
_entity_poly.pdbx_strand_id
1 'polypeptide(L)'
;MFPLFQAAKDVYDILLKRFRKEKDVWIHFAIFCYKNSFLEQGRELIEKAVQVIDKKNHVTLVSKIAQLEFKYGDTQRGTTIFENIISNYPRRTDLWSIYIDMAMSLDDKEQIRHLFQRVTNLRLSSRKMKFFYKRYLDFEEKSGDQESQEAVREKAKQYVNELG
;
A
#
# COMPACT_ATOMS: atom_id res chain seq x y z
N MET A 1 -9.95 -30.93 -0.68
CA MET A 1 -10.56 -29.59 -0.66
C MET A 1 -10.95 -29.28 0.77
N PHE A 2 -10.48 -28.18 1.36
CA PHE A 2 -10.70 -27.88 2.78
C PHE A 2 -12.18 -27.51 3.03
N PRO A 3 -12.91 -28.19 3.94
CA PRO A 3 -14.35 -27.98 4.16
C PRO A 3 -14.72 -26.52 4.48
N LEU A 4 -13.87 -25.83 5.24
CA LEU A 4 -14.05 -24.42 5.61
C LEU A 4 -13.98 -23.47 4.41
N PHE A 5 -13.08 -23.74 3.45
CA PHE A 5 -12.97 -22.92 2.25
C PHE A 5 -14.22 -23.08 1.38
N GLN A 6 -14.72 -24.31 1.23
CA GLN A 6 -15.90 -24.57 0.40
C GLN A 6 -17.14 -23.89 0.96
N ALA A 7 -17.39 -23.99 2.27
CA ALA A 7 -18.52 -23.32 2.91
C ALA A 7 -18.46 -21.79 2.75
N ALA A 8 -17.28 -21.19 2.93
CA ALA A 8 -17.12 -19.76 2.70
C ALA A 8 -17.32 -19.38 1.22
N LYS A 9 -16.75 -20.17 0.30
CA LYS A 9 -16.92 -19.98 -1.14
C LYS A 9 -18.40 -20.01 -1.54
N ASP A 10 -19.18 -20.95 -1.03
CA ASP A 10 -20.61 -21.05 -1.35
C ASP A 10 -21.38 -19.78 -0.95
N VAL A 11 -21.08 -19.23 0.25
CA VAL A 11 -21.67 -17.96 0.72
C VAL A 11 -21.23 -16.80 -0.15
N TYR A 12 -19.94 -16.70 -0.47
CA TYR A 12 -19.42 -15.61 -1.29
C TYR A 12 -19.90 -15.70 -2.74
N ASP A 13 -20.10 -16.89 -3.30
CA ASP A 13 -20.65 -17.08 -4.64
C ASP A 13 -22.10 -16.55 -4.71
N ILE A 14 -22.90 -16.73 -3.66
CA ILE A 14 -24.23 -16.12 -3.56
C ILE A 14 -24.14 -14.59 -3.49
N LEU A 15 -23.24 -14.05 -2.65
CA LEU A 15 -23.05 -12.60 -2.53
C LEU A 15 -22.55 -11.98 -3.83
N LEU A 16 -21.60 -12.61 -4.50
CA LEU A 16 -21.03 -12.12 -5.76
C LEU A 16 -22.06 -12.15 -6.89
N LYS A 17 -23.00 -13.11 -6.92
CA LYS A 17 -24.10 -13.08 -7.91
C LYS A 17 -24.90 -11.77 -7.86
N ARG A 18 -25.14 -11.23 -6.65
CA ARG A 18 -25.94 -10.01 -6.45
C ARG A 18 -25.12 -8.73 -6.34
N PHE A 19 -23.90 -8.80 -5.82
CA PHE A 19 -23.09 -7.67 -5.41
C PHE A 19 -21.67 -7.69 -6.01
N ARG A 20 -21.43 -8.37 -7.15
CA ARG A 20 -20.10 -8.43 -7.81
C ARG A 20 -19.45 -7.09 -8.13
N LYS A 21 -20.20 -5.97 -8.18
CA LYS A 21 -19.62 -4.63 -8.40
C LYS A 21 -19.15 -3.97 -7.11
N GLU A 22 -19.60 -4.47 -5.96
CA GLU A 22 -19.23 -3.96 -4.64
C GLU A 22 -17.84 -4.47 -4.25
N LYS A 23 -16.86 -3.56 -4.24
CA LYS A 23 -15.46 -3.88 -3.89
C LYS A 23 -15.33 -4.54 -2.51
N ASP A 24 -16.23 -4.19 -1.58
CA ASP A 24 -16.12 -4.64 -0.20
C ASP A 24 -16.41 -6.15 -0.10
N VAL A 25 -17.29 -6.71 -0.92
CA VAL A 25 -17.53 -8.17 -0.94
C VAL A 25 -16.26 -8.93 -1.34
N TRP A 26 -15.56 -8.45 -2.37
CA TRP A 26 -14.28 -9.01 -2.81
C TRP A 26 -13.19 -8.87 -1.75
N ILE A 27 -13.11 -7.70 -1.09
CA ILE A 27 -12.13 -7.44 -0.03
C ILE A 27 -12.37 -8.38 1.16
N HIS A 28 -13.61 -8.57 1.61
CA HIS A 28 -13.90 -9.46 2.74
C HIS A 28 -13.57 -10.92 2.41
N PHE A 29 -13.86 -11.35 1.18
CA PHE A 29 -13.50 -12.69 0.76
C PHE A 29 -11.98 -12.86 0.66
N ALA A 30 -11.26 -11.89 0.10
CA ALA A 30 -9.80 -11.90 0.10
C ALA A 30 -9.23 -11.94 1.52
N ILE A 31 -9.74 -11.12 2.45
CA ILE A 31 -9.32 -11.16 3.86
C ILE A 31 -9.52 -12.56 4.46
N PHE A 32 -10.65 -13.20 4.19
CA PHE A 32 -10.91 -14.57 4.64
C PHE A 32 -9.88 -15.54 4.06
N CYS A 33 -9.62 -15.50 2.76
CA CYS A 33 -8.64 -16.37 2.11
C CYS A 33 -7.25 -16.21 2.73
N TYR A 34 -6.76 -14.97 2.88
CA TYR A 34 -5.44 -14.70 3.42
C TYR A 34 -5.31 -15.07 4.90
N LYS A 35 -6.35 -14.83 5.72
CA LYS A 35 -6.35 -15.23 7.13
C LYS A 35 -6.31 -16.75 7.35
N ASN A 36 -6.83 -17.53 6.40
CA ASN A 36 -6.89 -18.99 6.48
C ASN A 36 -5.82 -19.66 5.58
N SER A 37 -4.80 -18.90 5.15
CA SER A 37 -3.69 -19.40 4.31
C SER A 37 -4.12 -19.94 2.94
N PHE A 38 -5.31 -19.59 2.45
CA PHE A 38 -5.79 -19.88 1.10
C PHE A 38 -5.29 -18.83 0.11
N LEU A 39 -3.96 -18.62 0.06
CA LEU A 39 -3.33 -17.51 -0.65
C LEU A 39 -3.55 -17.58 -2.16
N GLU A 40 -3.42 -18.77 -2.76
CA GLU A 40 -3.62 -18.96 -4.20
C GLU A 40 -5.06 -18.64 -4.61
N GLN A 41 -6.03 -19.15 -3.85
CA GLN A 41 -7.45 -18.88 -4.10
C GLN A 41 -7.77 -17.39 -3.88
N GLY A 42 -7.15 -16.75 -2.89
CA GLY A 42 -7.23 -15.31 -2.69
C GLY A 42 -6.71 -14.54 -3.91
N ARG A 43 -5.56 -14.94 -4.46
CA ARG A 43 -4.94 -14.32 -5.65
C ARG A 43 -5.81 -14.46 -6.89
N GLU A 44 -6.30 -15.66 -7.20
CA GLU A 44 -7.23 -15.89 -8.31
C GLU A 44 -8.51 -15.05 -8.18
N LEU A 45 -9.02 -14.91 -6.95
CA LEU A 45 -10.20 -14.12 -6.68
C LEU A 45 -9.99 -12.64 -7.03
N ILE A 46 -8.80 -12.11 -6.78
CA ILE A 46 -8.46 -10.70 -7.04
C ILE A 46 -8.38 -10.43 -8.54
N GLU A 47 -7.80 -11.34 -9.31
CA GLU A 47 -7.75 -11.23 -10.78
C GLU A 47 -9.17 -11.14 -11.35
N LYS A 48 -10.10 -11.96 -10.85
CA LYS A 48 -11.53 -11.88 -11.21
C LYS A 48 -12.16 -10.58 -10.74
N ALA A 49 -11.86 -10.13 -9.52
CA ALA A 49 -12.41 -8.90 -8.98
C ALA A 49 -12.06 -7.69 -9.87
N VAL A 50 -10.78 -7.53 -10.25
CA VAL A 50 -10.30 -6.41 -11.07
C VAL A 50 -11.00 -6.34 -12.44
N GLN A 51 -11.40 -7.48 -13.01
CA GLN A 51 -12.16 -7.51 -14.27
C GLN A 51 -13.62 -7.04 -14.11
N VAL A 52 -14.19 -7.13 -12.91
CA VAL A 52 -15.63 -6.87 -12.67
C VAL A 52 -15.90 -5.54 -11.99
N ILE A 53 -15.04 -5.10 -11.07
CA ILE A 53 -15.23 -3.85 -10.33
C ILE A 53 -14.90 -2.62 -11.18
N ASP A 54 -15.52 -1.49 -10.85
CA ASP A 54 -15.25 -0.22 -11.55
C ASP A 54 -13.80 0.23 -11.38
N LYS A 55 -13.20 0.81 -12.43
CA LYS A 55 -11.82 1.33 -12.43
C LYS A 55 -11.50 2.27 -11.26
N LYS A 56 -12.48 3.08 -10.81
CA LYS A 56 -12.34 3.97 -9.65
C LYS A 56 -12.01 3.23 -8.35
N ASN A 57 -12.44 1.98 -8.22
CA ASN A 57 -12.27 1.14 -7.05
C ASN A 57 -11.05 0.22 -7.14
N HIS A 58 -10.44 0.08 -8.33
CA HIS A 58 -9.28 -0.81 -8.56
C HIS A 58 -8.14 -0.50 -7.61
N VAL A 59 -7.79 0.78 -7.49
CA VAL A 59 -6.68 1.23 -6.64
C VAL A 59 -6.92 0.88 -5.17
N THR A 60 -8.15 1.07 -4.68
CA THR A 60 -8.52 0.72 -3.30
C THR A 60 -8.47 -0.78 -3.07
N LEU A 61 -8.98 -1.59 -4.01
CA LEU A 61 -8.90 -3.04 -3.93
C LEU A 61 -7.44 -3.51 -3.91
N VAL A 62 -6.66 -3.12 -4.91
CA VAL A 62 -5.27 -3.56 -5.09
C VAL A 62 -4.38 -3.10 -3.93
N SER A 63 -4.58 -1.89 -3.40
CA SER A 63 -3.89 -1.43 -2.18
C SER A 63 -4.24 -2.29 -0.96
N LYS A 64 -5.50 -2.71 -0.82
CA LYS A 64 -5.90 -3.58 0.30
C LYS A 64 -5.29 -4.98 0.16
N ILE A 65 -5.19 -5.50 -1.05
CA ILE A 65 -4.53 -6.76 -1.34
C ILE A 65 -3.04 -6.70 -1.02
N ALA A 66 -2.36 -5.63 -1.43
CA ALA A 66 -0.95 -5.46 -1.12
C ALA A 66 -0.72 -5.53 0.41
N GLN A 67 -1.54 -4.84 1.20
CA GLN A 67 -1.48 -4.94 2.67
C GLN A 67 -1.71 -6.37 3.19
N LEU A 68 -2.56 -7.18 2.52
CA LEU A 68 -2.78 -8.59 2.90
C LEU A 68 -1.58 -9.47 2.56
N GLU A 69 -0.94 -9.26 1.41
CA GLU A 69 0.31 -9.94 1.04
C GLU A 69 1.43 -9.62 2.03
N PHE A 70 1.58 -8.35 2.43
CA PHE A 70 2.53 -7.97 3.48
C PHE A 70 2.26 -8.67 4.81
N LYS A 71 0.99 -8.90 5.17
CA LYS A 71 0.63 -9.41 6.49
C LYS A 71 0.58 -10.94 6.59
N TYR A 72 0.13 -11.63 5.54
CA TYR A 72 -0.13 -13.08 5.59
C TYR A 72 0.50 -13.85 4.43
N GLY A 73 0.98 -13.15 3.41
CA GLY A 73 1.45 -13.75 2.17
C GLY A 73 2.91 -13.43 1.91
N ASP A 74 3.18 -12.99 0.68
CA ASP A 74 4.53 -12.69 0.22
C ASP A 74 4.77 -11.19 0.19
N THR A 75 5.68 -10.73 1.05
CA THR A 75 6.06 -9.31 1.15
C THR A 75 6.61 -8.77 -0.16
N GLN A 76 7.33 -9.58 -0.95
CA GLN A 76 7.84 -9.15 -2.26
C GLN A 76 6.70 -8.85 -3.22
N ARG A 77 5.65 -9.69 -3.24
CA ARG A 77 4.45 -9.44 -4.05
C ARG A 77 3.74 -8.17 -3.60
N GLY A 78 3.59 -7.98 -2.29
CA GLY A 78 3.06 -6.73 -1.73
C GLY A 78 3.84 -5.51 -2.22
N THR A 79 5.16 -5.57 -2.18
CA THR A 79 6.08 -4.53 -2.68
C THR A 79 5.86 -4.28 -4.17
N THR A 80 5.87 -5.33 -5.01
CA THR A 80 5.62 -5.19 -6.46
C THR A 80 4.29 -4.51 -6.75
N ILE A 81 3.24 -4.85 -6.01
CA ILE A 81 1.92 -4.25 -6.18
C ILE A 81 1.96 -2.77 -5.80
N PHE A 82 2.56 -2.39 -4.67
CA PHE A 82 2.67 -0.99 -4.28
C PHE A 82 3.55 -0.17 -5.22
N GLU A 83 4.67 -0.72 -5.71
CA GLU A 83 5.51 -0.09 -6.73
C GLU A 83 4.72 0.24 -8.00
N ASN A 84 3.89 -0.71 -8.46
CA ASN A 84 3.01 -0.48 -9.60
C ASN A 84 1.97 0.62 -9.30
N ILE A 85 1.38 0.62 -8.10
CA ILE A 85 0.42 1.65 -7.67
C ILE A 85 1.05 3.05 -7.69
N ILE A 86 2.21 3.23 -7.06
CA ILE A 86 2.83 4.56 -6.95
C ILE A 86 3.41 5.05 -8.27
N SER A 87 3.80 4.14 -9.16
CA SER A 87 4.22 4.47 -10.52
C SER A 87 3.05 4.99 -11.35
N ASN A 88 1.88 4.33 -11.28
CA ASN A 88 0.70 4.75 -12.03
C ASN A 88 -0.03 5.95 -11.40
N TYR A 89 0.04 6.10 -10.08
CA TYR A 89 -0.69 7.12 -9.32
C TYR A 89 0.22 7.91 -8.36
N PRO A 90 1.28 8.58 -8.85
CA PRO A 90 2.29 9.20 -8.00
C PRO A 90 1.72 10.32 -7.10
N ARG A 91 0.61 10.96 -7.50
CA ARG A 91 -0.03 12.03 -6.70
C ARG A 91 -0.94 11.52 -5.57
N ARG A 92 -1.18 10.21 -5.47
CA ARG A 92 -1.99 9.58 -4.41
C ARG A 92 -1.18 9.40 -3.13
N THR A 93 -1.03 10.50 -2.39
CA THR A 93 -0.24 10.56 -1.16
C THR A 93 -0.74 9.63 -0.05
N ASP A 94 -2.02 9.29 -0.07
CA ASP A 94 -2.61 8.26 0.78
C ASP A 94 -1.92 6.90 0.57
N LEU A 95 -1.65 6.52 -0.68
CA LEU A 95 -1.03 5.25 -1.04
C LEU A 95 0.47 5.21 -0.71
N TRP A 96 1.16 6.34 -0.91
CA TRP A 96 2.55 6.51 -0.46
C TRP A 96 2.68 6.31 1.05
N SER A 97 1.78 6.91 1.83
CA SER A 97 1.77 6.74 3.28
C SER A 97 1.64 5.28 3.67
N ILE A 98 0.66 4.56 3.10
CA ILE A 98 0.44 3.14 3.39
C ILE A 98 1.68 2.31 3.00
N TYR A 99 2.27 2.58 1.83
CA TYR A 99 3.43 1.79 1.39
C TYR A 99 4.66 2.02 2.28
N ILE A 100 4.93 3.26 2.68
CA ILE A 100 5.99 3.57 3.63
C ILE A 100 5.73 2.86 4.96
N ASP A 101 4.48 2.84 5.46
CA ASP A 101 4.13 2.12 6.68
C ASP A 101 4.39 0.60 6.57
N MET A 102 4.09 0.01 5.40
CA MET A 102 4.39 -1.40 5.13
C MET A 102 5.90 -1.65 5.04
N ALA A 103 6.66 -0.78 4.37
CA ALA A 103 8.12 -0.89 4.29
C ALA A 103 8.78 -0.74 5.68
N MET A 104 8.26 0.15 6.52
CA MET A 104 8.70 0.28 7.92
C MET A 104 8.49 -1.00 8.73
N SER A 105 7.47 -1.80 8.41
CA SER A 105 7.27 -3.10 9.07
C SER A 105 8.29 -4.17 8.67
N LEU A 106 9.03 -3.96 7.57
CA LEU A 106 10.12 -4.84 7.12
C LEU A 106 11.49 -4.44 7.68
N ASP A 107 11.59 -3.28 8.33
CA ASP A 107 12.83 -2.71 8.89
C ASP A 107 14.00 -2.54 7.88
N ASP A 108 13.68 -2.45 6.59
CA ASP A 108 14.66 -2.14 5.54
C ASP A 108 14.86 -0.62 5.43
N LYS A 109 15.86 -0.12 6.17
CA LYS A 109 16.16 1.31 6.26
C LYS A 109 16.49 1.94 4.90
N GLU A 110 17.20 1.23 4.03
CA GLU A 110 17.57 1.74 2.70
C GLU A 110 16.33 1.90 1.83
N GLN A 111 15.46 0.90 1.81
CA GLN A 111 14.21 0.96 1.08
C GLN A 111 13.31 2.08 1.60
N ILE A 112 13.17 2.24 2.92
CA ILE A 112 12.36 3.31 3.52
C ILE A 112 12.89 4.69 3.10
N ARG A 113 14.21 4.90 3.16
CA ARG A 113 14.86 6.14 2.70
C ARG A 113 14.58 6.41 1.23
N HIS A 114 14.72 5.39 0.38
CA HIS A 114 14.47 5.51 -1.05
C HIS A 114 13.00 5.91 -1.33
N LEU A 115 12.04 5.36 -0.60
CA LEU A 115 10.63 5.75 -0.72
C LEU A 115 10.38 7.21 -0.29
N PHE A 116 11.00 7.65 0.82
CA PHE A 116 10.91 9.04 1.24
C PHE A 116 11.51 9.99 0.20
N GLN A 117 12.70 9.68 -0.32
CA GLN A 117 13.34 10.48 -1.36
C GLN A 117 12.47 10.61 -2.61
N ARG A 118 11.86 9.49 -3.05
CA ARG A 118 10.95 9.50 -4.21
C ARG A 118 9.74 10.38 -3.97
N VAL A 119 9.06 10.25 -2.83
CA VAL A 119 7.85 11.05 -2.56
C VAL A 119 8.18 12.54 -2.37
N THR A 120 9.33 12.88 -1.79
CA THR A 120 9.78 14.28 -1.64
C THR A 120 10.28 14.91 -2.94
N ASN A 121 10.57 14.12 -3.97
CA ASN A 121 10.91 14.64 -5.31
C ASN A 121 9.68 14.88 -6.19
N LEU A 122 8.47 14.56 -5.70
CA LEU A 122 7.23 14.80 -6.43
C LEU A 122 6.76 16.25 -6.30
N ARG A 123 6.10 16.74 -7.36
CA ARG A 123 5.39 18.02 -7.35
C ARG A 123 4.05 17.90 -6.61
N LEU A 124 4.10 18.00 -5.29
CA LEU A 124 2.94 17.97 -4.39
C LEU A 124 2.68 19.36 -3.76
N SER A 125 1.50 19.55 -3.18
CA SER A 125 1.19 20.79 -2.46
C SER A 125 2.03 20.93 -1.20
N SER A 126 2.33 22.16 -0.79
CA SER A 126 3.18 22.46 0.38
C SER A 126 2.71 21.75 1.65
N ARG A 127 1.38 21.62 1.85
CA ARG A 127 0.82 20.86 2.98
C ARG A 127 1.24 19.39 2.97
N LYS A 128 1.16 18.73 1.80
CA LYS A 128 1.51 17.32 1.64
C LYS A 128 3.02 17.09 1.73
N MET A 129 3.81 18.00 1.17
CA MET A 129 5.28 17.93 1.28
C MET A 129 5.75 18.09 2.72
N LYS A 130 5.22 19.09 3.45
CA LYS A 130 5.51 19.25 4.88
C LYS A 130 5.17 18.00 5.69
N PHE A 131 4.06 17.31 5.36
CA PHE A 131 3.70 16.04 5.98
C PHE A 131 4.77 14.95 5.75
N PHE A 132 5.23 14.75 4.50
CA PHE A 132 6.24 13.74 4.22
C PHE A 132 7.62 14.10 4.79
N TYR A 133 8.05 15.36 4.73
CA TYR A 133 9.31 15.78 5.37
C TYR A 133 9.28 15.58 6.88
N LYS A 134 8.16 15.91 7.55
CA LYS A 134 8.01 15.64 8.98
C LYS A 134 8.15 14.13 9.27
N ARG A 135 7.43 13.29 8.51
CA ARG A 135 7.52 11.84 8.66
C ARG A 135 8.93 11.29 8.38
N TYR A 136 9.66 11.89 7.44
CA TYR A 136 11.02 11.47 7.10
C TYR A 136 11.99 11.83 8.23
N LEU A 137 11.88 13.03 8.80
CA LEU A 137 12.65 13.43 9.98
C LEU A 137 12.35 12.53 11.18
N ASP A 138 11.07 12.26 11.47
CA ASP A 138 10.66 11.37 12.56
C ASP A 138 11.23 9.94 12.39
N PHE A 139 11.47 9.51 11.14
CA PHE A 139 12.10 8.22 10.84
C PHE A 139 13.63 8.27 11.05
N GLU A 140 14.33 9.27 10.51
CA GLU A 140 15.79 9.37 10.69
C GLU A 140 16.18 9.65 12.14
N GLU A 141 15.35 10.34 12.92
CA GLU A 141 15.57 10.54 14.36
C GLU A 141 15.53 9.22 15.15
N LYS A 142 14.75 8.23 14.68
CA LYS A 142 14.64 6.92 15.33
C LYS A 142 15.62 5.89 14.81
N SER A 143 15.92 5.95 13.51
CA SER A 143 16.59 4.86 12.80
C SER A 143 17.92 5.25 12.13
N GLY A 144 18.20 6.56 12.01
CA GLY A 144 19.34 7.14 11.31
C GLY A 144 20.44 7.68 12.23
N ASP A 145 21.40 8.37 11.62
CA ASP A 145 22.51 9.04 12.29
C ASP A 145 22.37 10.57 12.18
N GLN A 146 23.29 11.32 12.78
CA GLN A 146 23.24 12.77 12.77
C GLN A 146 23.35 13.34 11.34
N GLU A 147 24.17 12.71 10.50
CA GLU A 147 24.39 13.14 9.11
C GLU A 147 23.13 12.97 8.26
N SER A 148 22.45 11.82 8.36
CA SER A 148 21.21 11.56 7.64
C SER A 148 20.08 12.49 8.08
N GLN A 149 19.98 12.77 9.39
CA GLN A 149 19.02 13.73 9.93
C GLN A 149 19.27 15.14 9.41
N GLU A 150 20.52 15.60 9.41
CA GLU A 150 20.90 16.91 8.89
C GLU A 150 20.61 17.04 7.39
N ALA A 151 20.95 16.03 6.60
CA ALA A 151 20.66 16.01 5.17
C ALA A 151 19.16 16.14 4.87
N VAL A 152 18.29 15.50 5.65
CA VAL A 152 16.82 15.64 5.50
C VAL A 152 16.36 17.02 5.96
N ARG A 153 16.92 17.58 7.05
CA ARG A 153 16.60 18.94 7.51
C ARG A 153 16.98 19.99 6.48
N GLU A 154 18.14 19.87 5.84
CA GLU A 154 18.58 20.78 4.79
C GLU A 154 17.65 20.74 3.58
N LYS A 155 17.31 19.54 3.10
CA LYS A 155 16.33 19.37 2.00
C LYS A 155 14.98 19.99 2.34
N ALA A 156 14.49 19.81 3.57
CA ALA A 156 13.24 20.41 4.01
C ALA A 156 13.31 21.94 4.04
N LYS A 157 14.43 22.53 4.49
CA LYS A 157 14.65 23.98 4.48
C LYS A 157 14.70 24.54 3.06
N GLN A 158 15.45 23.89 2.16
CA GLN A 158 15.53 24.27 0.75
C GLN A 158 14.14 24.30 0.12
N TYR A 159 13.35 23.24 0.32
CA TYR A 159 11.97 23.18 -0.18
C TYR A 159 11.09 24.32 0.35
N VAL A 160 11.23 24.71 1.62
CA VAL A 160 10.47 25.83 2.19
C VAL A 160 10.91 27.17 1.60
N ASN A 161 12.21 27.35 1.35
CA ASN A 161 12.73 28.57 0.74
C ASN A 161 12.26 28.72 -0.72
N GLU A 162 12.16 27.62 -1.48
CA GLU A 162 11.63 27.62 -2.85
C GLU A 162 10.12 27.91 -2.94
N LEU A 163 9.40 27.81 -1.83
CA LEU A 163 7.96 28.10 -1.75
C LEU A 163 7.64 29.56 -1.44
N GLY A 164 8.63 30.34 -0.97
CA GLY A 164 8.50 31.76 -0.60
C GLY A 164 8.80 32.67 -1.77
#